data_AF-A0A8T7GR18-F1
#
_entry.id   AF-A0A8T7GR18-F1
#
_cell.length_a   1.000
_cell.length_b   1.000
_cell.length_c   1.000
_cell.angle_alpha   90.00
_cell.angle_beta   90.00
_cell.angle_gamma   90.00
#
_symmetry.space_group_name_H-M   'P 1'
#
loop_
_entity.id
_entity.type
_entity.pdbx_description
1 polymer ?
#
loop_
_entity_poly.entity_id
_entity_poly.type
_entity_poly.pdbx_seq_one_letter_code
_entity_poly.pdbx_strand_id
1 'polypeptide(L)'
;MIIVILLFVIVAIGFMFAAYMYSYVRFVESGVGLVRVYPSATYYYSNGTLVAYVYNDGGIADRIIRVYVNFNATDYDCTLIKPPDGVVAAKSTTLLLAQCPLRLPDNTIIAITIVFQNAGPREVKISVYPS
;
A
#
# COMPACT_ATOMS: atom_id res chain seq x y z
N MET A 1 21.25 -20.13 -47.63
CA MET A 1 19.93 -20.08 -46.95
C MET A 1 20.05 -20.05 -45.43
N ILE A 2 20.89 -20.88 -44.80
CA ILE A 2 21.02 -20.90 -43.32
C ILE A 2 21.45 -19.56 -42.70
N ILE A 3 22.37 -18.83 -43.34
CA ILE A 3 22.83 -17.51 -42.88
C ILE A 3 21.68 -16.49 -42.84
N VAL A 4 20.79 -16.53 -43.83
CA VAL A 4 19.63 -15.63 -43.91
C VAL A 4 18.66 -15.93 -42.77
N ILE A 5 18.40 -17.21 -42.49
CA ILE A 5 17.54 -17.63 -41.38
C ILE A 5 18.12 -17.17 -40.03
N LEU A 6 19.43 -17.34 -39.82
CA LEU A 6 20.10 -16.91 -38.60
C LEU A 6 19.98 -15.39 -38.38
N LEU A 7 20.10 -14.59 -39.45
CA LEU A 7 19.92 -13.14 -39.37
C LEU A 7 18.49 -12.76 -38.93
N PHE A 8 17.46 -13.41 -39.48
CA PHE A 8 16.07 -13.17 -39.06
C PHE A 8 15.85 -13.53 -37.58
N VAL A 9 16.43 -14.62 -37.11
CA VAL A 9 16.32 -15.04 -35.70
C VAL A 9 16.99 -14.01 -34.77
N ILE A 10 18.18 -13.53 -35.12
CA ILE A 10 18.89 -12.51 -34.32
C ILE A 10 18.07 -11.22 -34.24
N VAL A 11 17.51 -10.76 -35.37
CA VAL A 11 16.66 -9.57 -35.41
C VAL A 11 15.41 -9.77 -34.56
N ALA A 12 14.74 -10.93 -34.67
CA ALA A 12 13.55 -11.24 -33.88
C ALA A 12 13.84 -11.25 -32.37
N ILE A 13 14.93 -11.88 -31.94
CA ILE A 13 15.36 -11.88 -30.53
C ILE A 13 15.66 -10.46 -30.06
N GLY A 14 16.33 -9.66 -30.89
CA GLY A 14 16.62 -8.25 -30.60
C GLY A 14 15.35 -7.43 -30.36
N PHE A 15 14.33 -7.59 -31.22
CA PHE A 15 13.04 -6.92 -31.03
C PHE A 15 12.30 -7.40 -29.78
N MET A 16 12.30 -8.70 -29.49
CA MET A 16 11.69 -9.24 -28.27
C MET A 16 12.37 -8.68 -27.02
N PHE A 17 13.70 -8.62 -27.01
CA PHE A 17 14.46 -8.06 -25.90
C PHE A 17 14.21 -6.55 -25.72
N ALA A 18 14.16 -5.79 -26.81
CA ALA A 18 13.84 -4.36 -26.76
C ALA A 18 12.42 -4.10 -26.23
N ALA A 19 11.42 -4.86 -26.68
CA ALA A 19 10.05 -4.78 -26.18
C ALA A 19 9.94 -5.14 -24.69
N TYR A 20 10.69 -6.18 -24.27
CA TYR A 20 10.79 -6.57 -22.86
C TYR A 20 11.40 -5.43 -22.01
N MET A 21 12.52 -4.85 -22.45
CA MET A 21 13.17 -3.75 -21.74
C MET A 21 12.29 -2.51 -21.64
N TYR A 22 11.61 -2.13 -22.73
CA TYR A 22 10.66 -1.02 -22.72
C TYR A 22 9.53 -1.24 -21.71
N SER A 23 8.96 -2.45 -21.69
CA SER A 23 7.89 -2.81 -20.74
C SER A 23 8.38 -2.81 -19.30
N TYR A 24 9.60 -3.31 -19.06
CA TYR A 24 10.23 -3.31 -17.74
C TYR A 24 10.48 -1.89 -17.21
N VAL A 25 11.03 -1.00 -18.04
CA VAL A 25 11.25 0.40 -17.66
C VAL A 25 9.91 1.09 -17.33
N ARG A 26 8.88 0.91 -18.15
CA ARG A 26 7.54 1.45 -17.88
C ARG A 26 6.95 0.91 -16.57
N PHE A 27 7.17 -0.37 -16.26
CA PHE A 27 6.74 -0.95 -14.98
C PHE A 27 7.46 -0.32 -13.79
N VAL A 28 8.78 -0.09 -13.88
CA VAL A 28 9.55 0.59 -12.83
C VAL A 28 9.11 2.05 -12.68
N GLU A 29 8.94 2.78 -13.79
CA GLU A 29 8.44 4.17 -13.81
C GLU A 29 7.02 4.30 -13.25
N SER A 30 6.21 3.25 -13.38
CA SER A 30 4.86 3.22 -12.82
C SER A 30 4.84 3.19 -11.29
N GLY A 31 5.99 3.16 -10.60
CA GLY A 31 6.07 3.53 -9.18
C GLY A 31 5.32 2.58 -8.26
N VAL A 32 5.37 1.27 -8.54
CA VAL A 32 4.79 0.25 -7.67
C VAL A 32 5.33 0.40 -6.25
N GLY A 33 4.42 0.42 -5.27
CA GLY A 33 4.80 0.46 -3.86
C GLY A 33 5.08 1.85 -3.29
N LEU A 34 4.81 2.92 -4.03
CA LEU A 34 4.90 4.31 -3.55
C LEU A 34 3.63 4.71 -2.77
N VAL A 35 3.26 3.92 -1.77
CA VAL A 35 2.13 4.25 -0.88
C VAL A 35 2.64 4.96 0.37
N ARG A 36 2.02 6.11 0.67
CA ARG A 36 2.25 6.93 1.86
C ARG A 36 0.99 6.96 2.72
N VAL A 37 1.18 6.93 4.03
CA VAL A 37 0.11 7.07 5.01
C VAL A 37 0.36 8.37 5.76
N TYR A 38 -0.61 9.28 5.77
CA TYR A 38 -0.43 10.58 6.39
C TYR A 38 -0.45 10.48 7.92
N PRO A 39 0.42 11.23 8.61
CA PRO A 39 0.53 11.20 10.08
C PRO A 39 -0.68 11.85 10.77
N SER A 40 -1.55 12.55 10.05
CA SER A 40 -2.81 13.08 10.58
C SER A 40 -3.90 12.01 10.78
N ALA A 41 -3.50 10.74 10.88
CA ALA A 41 -4.40 9.66 11.20
C ALA A 41 -4.83 9.75 12.67
N THR A 42 -6.11 9.51 12.91
CA THR A 42 -6.79 9.71 14.19
C THR A 42 -7.39 8.39 14.62
N TYR A 43 -7.11 7.98 15.86
CA TYR A 43 -7.80 6.85 16.47
C TYR A 43 -8.86 7.36 17.45
N TYR A 44 -10.12 7.04 17.21
CA TYR A 44 -11.22 7.40 18.09
C TYR A 44 -11.43 6.30 19.12
N TYR A 45 -11.17 6.63 20.38
CA TYR A 45 -11.15 5.68 21.48
C TYR A 45 -12.52 5.02 21.75
N SER A 46 -13.61 5.81 21.78
CA SER A 46 -14.92 5.34 22.25
C SER A 46 -15.55 4.25 21.40
N ASN A 47 -15.27 4.28 20.10
CA ASN A 47 -15.82 3.37 19.12
C ASN A 47 -14.73 2.52 18.44
N GLY A 48 -13.49 2.53 18.92
CA GLY A 48 -12.38 1.73 18.38
C GLY A 48 -12.13 1.95 16.90
N THR A 49 -12.46 3.12 16.37
CA THR A 49 -12.38 3.42 14.93
C THR A 49 -11.06 4.12 14.62
N LEU A 50 -10.26 3.49 13.76
CA LEU A 50 -9.10 4.09 13.15
C LEU A 50 -9.50 4.82 11.87
N VAL A 51 -9.10 6.08 11.76
CA VAL A 51 -9.28 6.91 10.56
C VAL A 51 -7.92 7.37 10.07
N ALA A 52 -7.57 7.03 8.84
CA ALA A 52 -6.30 7.45 8.23
C ALA A 52 -6.49 7.89 6.78
N TYR A 53 -5.64 8.80 6.31
CA TYR A 53 -5.56 9.12 4.89
C TYR A 53 -4.36 8.40 4.29
N VAL A 54 -4.63 7.60 3.27
CA VAL A 54 -3.62 6.86 2.51
C VAL A 54 -3.52 7.48 1.13
N TYR A 55 -2.32 7.78 0.67
CA TYR A 55 -2.08 8.30 -0.67
C TYR A 55 -1.15 7.37 -1.43
N ASN A 56 -1.58 6.94 -2.60
CA ASN A 56 -0.78 6.11 -3.48
C ASN A 56 -0.18 6.99 -4.58
N ASP A 57 1.12 7.27 -4.49
CA ASP A 57 1.87 7.97 -5.53
C ASP A 57 2.25 7.07 -6.70
N GLY A 58 2.00 5.76 -6.59
CA GLY A 58 2.18 4.84 -7.69
C GLY A 58 1.22 5.14 -8.84
N GLY A 59 1.67 4.80 -10.04
CA GLY A 59 0.86 4.69 -11.25
C GLY A 59 0.04 3.40 -11.32
N ILE A 60 0.15 2.51 -10.32
CA ILE A 60 -0.64 1.28 -10.19
C ILE A 60 -1.37 1.29 -8.85
N ALA A 61 -2.62 0.83 -8.84
CA ALA A 61 -3.40 0.68 -7.62
C ALA A 61 -2.74 -0.34 -6.66
N ASP A 62 -2.94 -0.15 -5.37
CA ASP A 62 -2.48 -1.08 -4.34
C ASP A 62 -3.67 -1.58 -3.51
N ARG A 63 -3.47 -2.64 -2.72
CA ARG A 63 -4.49 -3.22 -1.87
C ARG A 63 -3.99 -3.33 -0.44
N ILE A 64 -4.79 -2.85 0.51
CA ILE A 64 -4.62 -3.08 1.93
C ILE A 64 -5.02 -4.52 2.24
N ILE A 65 -4.07 -5.32 2.71
CA ILE A 65 -4.29 -6.72 3.12
C ILE A 65 -4.66 -6.79 4.60
N ARG A 66 -3.98 -5.98 5.42
CA ARG A 66 -4.10 -6.05 6.88
C ARG A 66 -3.85 -4.69 7.49
N VAL A 67 -4.54 -4.41 8.59
CA VAL A 67 -4.31 -3.25 9.44
C VAL A 67 -4.20 -3.76 10.86
N TYR A 68 -3.14 -3.40 11.57
CA TYR A 68 -2.99 -3.75 12.97
C TYR A 68 -2.41 -2.61 13.79
N VAL A 69 -2.80 -2.56 15.05
CA VAL A 69 -2.27 -1.63 16.05
C VAL A 69 -1.19 -2.36 16.84
N ASN A 70 0.01 -1.79 16.89
CA ASN A 70 1.07 -2.28 17.77
C ASN A 70 0.99 -1.52 19.09
N PHE A 71 0.60 -2.23 20.15
CA PHE A 71 0.51 -1.68 21.49
C PHE A 71 1.12 -2.65 22.50
N ASN A 72 2.05 -2.16 23.31
CA ASN A 72 2.72 -2.94 24.36
C ASN A 72 3.32 -4.26 23.83
N ALA A 73 4.01 -4.20 22.69
CA ALA A 73 4.63 -5.34 21.99
C ALA A 73 3.65 -6.44 21.53
N THR A 74 2.35 -6.14 21.45
CA THR A 74 1.32 -7.03 20.90
C THR A 74 0.66 -6.38 19.69
N ASP A 75 0.48 -7.16 18.63
CA ASP A 75 -0.23 -6.73 17.42
C ASP A 75 -1.72 -7.08 17.51
N TYR A 76 -2.57 -6.07 17.37
CA TYR A 76 -4.03 -6.22 17.39
C TYR A 76 -4.58 -6.00 15.98
N ASP A 77 -5.12 -7.05 15.38
CA ASP A 77 -5.73 -7.01 14.06
C ASP A 77 -7.01 -6.15 14.07
N CYS A 78 -7.10 -5.24 13.10
CA CYS A 78 -8.25 -4.39 12.87
C CYS A 78 -9.01 -4.84 11.62
N THR A 79 -10.33 -4.77 11.68
CA THR A 79 -11.21 -5.06 10.55
C THR A 79 -11.32 -3.82 9.67
N LEU A 80 -10.91 -3.92 8.41
CA LEU A 80 -11.05 -2.83 7.46
C LEU A 80 -12.53 -2.62 7.11
N ILE A 81 -13.02 -1.39 7.27
CA ILE A 81 -14.37 -0.95 6.90
C ILE A 81 -14.35 -0.27 5.53
N LYS A 82 -13.37 0.61 5.30
CA LYS A 82 -13.20 1.37 4.07
C LYS A 82 -11.71 1.48 3.70
N PRO A 83 -11.33 1.35 2.42
CA PRO A 83 -12.15 0.86 1.30
C PRO A 83 -12.60 -0.60 1.51
N PRO A 84 -13.84 -0.99 1.13
CA PRO A 84 -14.40 -2.31 1.46
C PRO A 84 -13.66 -3.49 0.81
N ASP A 85 -12.94 -3.25 -0.28
CA ASP A 85 -12.10 -4.21 -0.99
C ASP A 85 -10.59 -4.00 -0.74
N GLY A 86 -10.24 -3.07 0.14
CA GLY A 86 -8.86 -2.69 0.42
C GLY A 86 -8.19 -1.88 -0.68
N VAL A 87 -8.85 -1.53 -1.79
CA VAL A 87 -8.15 -0.94 -2.95
C VAL A 87 -7.89 0.55 -2.78
N VAL A 88 -6.63 0.93 -2.98
CA VAL A 88 -6.15 2.32 -3.00
C VAL A 88 -5.72 2.63 -4.43
N ALA A 89 -6.53 3.44 -5.12
CA ALA A 89 -6.30 3.75 -6.53
C ALA A 89 -4.99 4.54 -6.73
N ALA A 90 -4.39 4.35 -7.90
CA ALA A 90 -3.18 5.07 -8.31
C ALA A 90 -3.40 6.58 -8.30
N LYS A 91 -2.37 7.34 -7.89
CA LYS A 91 -2.37 8.81 -7.83
C LYS A 91 -3.58 9.40 -7.10
N SER A 92 -4.04 8.74 -6.03
CA SER A 92 -5.26 9.12 -5.33
C SER A 92 -5.13 9.04 -3.81
N THR A 93 -5.93 9.87 -3.13
CA THR A 93 -6.09 9.85 -1.67
C THR A 93 -7.32 9.03 -1.30
N THR A 94 -7.14 8.04 -0.44
CA THR A 94 -8.19 7.18 0.08
C THR A 94 -8.33 7.36 1.58
N LEU A 95 -9.56 7.55 2.04
CA LEU A 95 -9.91 7.47 3.45
C LEU A 95 -9.96 6.00 3.88
N LEU A 96 -9.06 5.63 4.78
CA LEU A 96 -9.04 4.36 5.47
C LEU A 96 -9.88 4.45 6.74
N LEU A 97 -10.82 3.53 6.89
CA LEU A 97 -11.58 3.32 8.12
C LEU A 97 -11.39 1.87 8.55
N ALA A 98 -10.94 1.64 9.78
CA ALA A 98 -10.80 0.30 10.34
C ALA A 98 -11.34 0.24 11.78
N GLN A 99 -11.95 -0.89 12.12
CA GLN A 99 -12.46 -1.19 13.45
C GLN A 99 -11.46 -2.05 14.19
N CYS A 100 -10.92 -1.56 15.31
CA CYS A 100 -9.98 -2.32 16.14
C CYS A 100 -10.68 -2.75 17.44
N PRO A 101 -10.44 -3.98 17.93
CA PRO A 101 -11.07 -4.48 19.16
C PRO A 101 -10.43 -3.89 20.45
N LEU A 102 -9.41 -3.05 20.35
CA LEU A 102 -8.59 -2.59 21.47
C LEU A 102 -9.06 -1.24 22.01
N ARG A 103 -9.23 -1.15 23.33
CA ARG A 103 -9.37 0.12 24.06
C ARG A 103 -7.98 0.65 24.43
N LEU A 104 -7.62 1.82 23.92
CA LEU A 104 -6.33 2.47 24.14
C LEU A 104 -6.46 3.66 25.10
N PRO A 105 -5.48 4.00 25.93
CA PRO A 105 -5.60 5.16 26.80
C PRO A 105 -5.66 6.47 25.98
N ASP A 106 -6.50 7.42 26.40
CA ASP A 106 -6.62 8.73 25.75
C ASP A 106 -5.28 9.48 25.73
N ASN A 107 -5.09 10.33 24.71
CA ASN A 107 -3.89 11.16 24.51
C ASN A 107 -2.57 10.38 24.45
N THR A 108 -2.62 9.08 24.14
CA THR A 108 -1.41 8.28 23.89
C THR A 108 -1.03 8.31 22.42
N ILE A 109 0.26 8.10 22.14
CA ILE A 109 0.77 7.90 20.79
C ILE A 109 1.00 6.40 20.62
N ILE A 110 0.38 5.83 19.58
CA ILE A 110 0.49 4.41 19.23
C ILE A 110 1.08 4.27 17.83
N ALA A 111 1.71 3.12 17.56
CA ALA A 111 2.13 2.75 16.23
C ALA A 111 1.02 1.89 15.58
N ILE A 112 0.64 2.26 14.36
CA ILE A 112 -0.21 1.44 13.49
C ILE A 112 0.62 0.94 12.32
N THR A 113 0.36 -0.29 11.89
CA THR A 113 0.93 -0.81 10.66
C THR A 113 -0.18 -1.17 9.68
N ILE A 114 -0.06 -0.64 8.46
CA ILE A 114 -0.93 -0.97 7.34
C ILE A 114 -0.10 -1.76 6.34
N VAL A 115 -0.54 -2.98 6.02
CA VAL A 115 0.14 -3.88 5.10
C VAL A 115 -0.51 -3.76 3.73
N PHE A 116 0.26 -3.27 2.77
CA PHE A 116 -0.14 -3.21 1.37
C PHE A 116 0.41 -4.41 0.60
N GLN A 117 -0.33 -4.86 -0.41
CA GLN A 117 0.03 -6.00 -1.24
C GLN A 117 1.32 -5.76 -2.01
N ASN A 118 1.47 -4.58 -2.63
CA ASN A 118 2.63 -4.27 -3.44
C ASN A 118 3.65 -3.40 -2.70
N ALA A 119 3.20 -2.40 -1.92
CA ALA A 119 4.10 -1.52 -1.17
C ALA A 119 4.73 -2.17 0.08
N GLY A 120 4.15 -3.27 0.58
CA GLY A 120 4.51 -3.89 1.85
C GLY A 120 4.00 -3.10 3.06
N PRO A 121 4.54 -3.34 4.27
CA PRO A 121 4.08 -2.70 5.50
C PRO A 121 4.48 -1.22 5.55
N ARG A 122 3.59 -0.38 6.10
CA ARG A 122 3.83 1.02 6.43
C ARG A 122 3.42 1.27 7.87
N GLU A 123 4.40 1.61 8.69
CA GLU A 123 4.18 1.98 10.08
C GLU A 123 4.01 3.49 10.21
N VAL A 124 3.00 3.92 10.96
CA VAL A 124 2.74 5.32 11.28
C VAL A 124 2.41 5.47 12.75
N LYS A 125 2.95 6.51 13.37
CA LYS A 125 2.60 6.90 14.74
C LYS A 125 1.42 7.85 14.72
N ILE A 126 0.38 7.54 15.48
CA ILE A 126 -0.86 8.30 15.53
C ILE A 126 -1.23 8.63 16.98
N SER A 127 -1.94 9.73 17.16
CA SER A 127 -2.49 10.11 18.46
C SER A 127 -3.89 9.52 18.66
N VAL A 128 -4.14 9.03 19.87
CA VAL A 128 -5.44 8.56 20.33
C VAL A 128 -6.23 9.76 20.86
N TYR A 129 -7.42 9.99 20.31
CA TYR A 129 -8.30 11.07 20.73
C TYR A 129 -9.56 10.53 21.43
N PRO A 130 -10.00 11.19 22.50
CA PRO A 130 -11.34 10.98 23.04
C PRO A 130 -12.35 11.49 22.00
N SER A 131 -13.41 10.72 21.77
CA SER A 131 -14.51 11.09 20.87
C SER A 131 -15.48 12.07 21.52
#